data_AF-A0AAJ5ZDK9-F1
#
_entry.id   AF-A0AAJ5ZDK9-F1
#
_cell.length_a   1.000
_cell.length_b   1.000
_cell.length_c   1.000
_cell.angle_alpha   90.00
_cell.angle_beta   90.00
_cell.angle_gamma   90.00
#
_symmetry.space_group_name_H-M   'P 1'
#
loop_
_entity.id
_entity.type
_entity.pdbx_description
1 polymer ?
#
loop_
_entity_poly.entity_id
_entity_poly.type
_entity_poly.pdbx_seq_one_letter_code
_entity_poly.pdbx_strand_id
1 'polypeptide(L)'
;MQIPPQPPDDDHSDENQDDLVNKVYGPSQSDIDRSWEGYNTGGGGQRIGGLIWKVTIAVVSIVILASMSLGILGPLLGGSSSPEQEIPERVTAEVLRVIDGRTIVVNAGYGERTVRLIGVGAHAFGDPFYSFGQEVTQSWLNGKQVLLEADAQDADDQGRLMRYVFLEEVMINAAFILNGLAEQETQQPNVRYDAYLDAMESQARESGVGIWDSSFGSQTEADDSQALNRLPTVEGPSAS
;
A
#
# COMPACT_ATOMS: atom_id res chain seq x y z
N MET A 1 -22.65 33.27 57.23
CA MET A 1 -22.10 32.69 55.98
C MET A 1 -21.88 31.21 56.25
N GLN A 2 -22.77 30.34 55.76
CA GLN A 2 -22.64 28.89 55.95
C GLN A 2 -21.59 28.32 54.99
N ILE A 3 -20.69 27.49 55.52
CA ILE A 3 -19.71 26.71 54.78
C ILE A 3 -20.42 25.41 54.34
N PRO A 4 -20.40 25.02 53.06
CA PRO A 4 -21.01 23.77 52.61
C PRO A 4 -20.23 22.54 53.10
N PRO A 5 -20.91 21.41 53.37
CA PRO A 5 -20.28 20.18 53.87
C PRO A 5 -19.39 19.52 52.82
N GLN A 6 -18.25 18.98 53.27
CA GLN A 6 -17.32 18.19 52.46
C GLN A 6 -17.90 16.77 52.23
N PRO A 7 -17.74 16.19 51.03
CA PRO A 7 -18.08 14.79 50.77
C PRO A 7 -17.05 13.83 51.44
N PRO A 8 -17.44 12.59 51.75
CA PRO A 8 -16.60 11.64 52.49
C PRO A 8 -15.42 11.13 51.67
N ASP A 9 -14.32 10.86 52.39
CA ASP A 9 -13.10 10.24 51.89
C ASP A 9 -13.37 8.77 51.49
N ASP A 10 -13.25 8.45 50.20
CA ASP A 10 -13.18 7.08 49.72
C ASP A 10 -11.70 6.66 49.64
N ASP A 11 -11.37 5.71 50.50
CA ASP A 11 -10.04 5.16 50.70
C ASP A 11 -9.87 3.83 49.93
N HIS A 12 -8.82 3.82 49.10
CA HIS A 12 -8.07 2.69 48.53
C HIS A 12 -8.80 1.52 47.82
N SER A 13 -8.54 1.41 46.51
CA SER A 13 -7.77 0.25 46.02
C SER A 13 -7.04 0.60 44.72
N ASP A 14 -5.73 0.33 44.72
CA ASP A 14 -4.82 0.48 43.59
C ASP A 14 -5.27 -0.36 42.39
N GLU A 15 -5.90 0.25 41.40
CA GLU A 15 -6.00 -0.32 40.06
C GLU A 15 -4.77 0.09 39.25
N ASN A 16 -3.83 -0.84 39.22
CA ASN A 16 -2.60 -0.82 38.46
C ASN A 16 -2.88 -0.48 36.98
N GLN A 17 -2.47 0.71 36.55
CA GLN A 17 -2.75 1.26 35.21
C GLN A 17 -1.79 0.73 34.12
N ASP A 18 -1.15 -0.41 34.39
CA ASP A 18 -0.17 -1.05 33.51
C ASP A 18 -0.72 -2.24 32.70
N ASP A 19 -1.97 -2.68 32.96
CA ASP A 19 -2.53 -3.92 32.38
C ASP A 19 -3.43 -3.72 31.15
N LEU A 20 -3.58 -2.50 30.63
CA LEU A 20 -4.40 -2.22 29.44
C LEU A 20 -3.62 -2.09 28.12
N VAL A 21 -2.28 -2.23 28.16
CA VAL A 21 -1.43 -1.99 26.98
C VAL A 21 -1.07 -3.28 26.21
N ASN A 22 -1.41 -4.47 26.69
CA ASN A 22 -1.01 -5.71 26.03
C ASN A 22 -2.11 -6.77 25.96
N LYS A 23 -3.13 -6.53 25.12
CA LYS A 23 -3.99 -7.61 24.58
C LYS A 23 -4.36 -7.34 23.12
N VAL A 24 -3.35 -7.07 22.28
CA VAL A 24 -3.45 -7.41 20.85
C VAL A 24 -2.94 -8.83 20.73
N TYR A 25 -3.87 -9.77 20.54
CA TYR A 25 -3.56 -11.19 20.37
C TYR A 25 -2.98 -11.39 18.97
N GLY A 26 -1.67 -11.18 18.81
CA GLY A 26 -0.92 -11.63 17.64
C GLY A 26 -0.73 -13.15 17.69
N PRO A 27 -0.53 -13.82 16.53
CA PRO A 27 -0.24 -15.24 16.50
C PRO A 27 0.95 -15.56 17.40
N SER A 28 0.85 -16.64 18.18
CA SER A 28 1.94 -17.06 19.06
C SER A 28 3.19 -17.39 18.23
N GLN A 29 4.39 -17.30 18.80
CA GLN A 29 5.62 -17.70 18.08
C GLN A 29 5.50 -19.13 17.48
N SER A 30 4.79 -20.04 18.16
CA SER A 30 4.53 -21.39 17.64
C SER A 30 3.60 -21.44 16.42
N ASP A 31 2.76 -20.43 16.20
CA ASP A 31 1.91 -20.33 15.01
C ASP A 31 2.70 -19.75 13.81
N ILE A 32 3.66 -18.87 14.08
CA ILE A 32 4.59 -18.33 13.06
C ILE A 32 5.51 -19.44 12.55
N ASP A 33 6.04 -20.28 13.45
CA ASP A 33 6.95 -21.38 13.09
C ASP A 33 6.26 -22.47 12.23
N ARG A 34 4.95 -22.69 12.40
CA ARG A 34 4.20 -23.64 11.54
C ARG A 34 3.96 -23.13 10.12
N SER A 35 3.97 -21.82 9.91
CA SER A 35 3.74 -21.25 8.56
C SER A 35 4.97 -21.32 7.64
N TRP A 36 6.15 -21.60 8.21
CA TRP A 36 7.44 -21.64 7.49
C TRP A 36 7.92 -23.05 7.10
N GLU A 37 7.19 -24.12 7.45
CA GLU A 37 7.57 -25.50 7.08
C GLU A 37 7.18 -25.91 5.64
N GLY A 38 6.58 -25.00 4.85
CA GLY A 38 6.11 -25.30 3.49
C GLY A 38 7.14 -25.21 2.35
N TYR A 39 8.29 -24.56 2.56
CA TYR A 39 9.24 -24.27 1.47
C TYR A 39 10.52 -25.09 1.48
N ASN A 40 10.68 -26.01 2.45
CA ASN A 40 11.94 -26.74 2.58
C ASN A 40 11.73 -28.23 2.89
N THR A 41 11.20 -28.98 1.92
CA THR A 41 11.39 -30.43 1.86
C THR A 41 11.67 -30.88 0.43
N GLY A 42 12.93 -30.73 0.03
CA GLY A 42 13.52 -31.67 -0.91
C GLY A 42 13.84 -32.98 -0.19
N GLY A 43 13.22 -34.09 -0.62
CA GLY A 43 13.82 -35.42 -0.47
C GLY A 43 12.92 -36.59 -0.08
N GLY A 44 12.29 -37.23 -1.08
CA GLY A 44 12.08 -38.70 -1.16
C GLY A 44 10.71 -39.24 -0.70
N GLY A 45 9.92 -39.95 -1.51
CA GLY A 45 10.02 -40.32 -2.91
C GLY A 45 8.93 -41.31 -3.32
N GLN A 46 8.44 -41.22 -4.57
CA GLN A 46 7.89 -42.34 -5.32
C GLN A 46 8.08 -42.10 -6.83
N ARG A 47 9.23 -42.58 -7.32
CA ARG A 47 9.45 -43.25 -8.61
C ARG A 47 8.56 -42.82 -9.77
N ILE A 48 9.07 -41.90 -10.60
CA ILE A 48 8.98 -41.74 -12.08
C ILE A 48 9.17 -40.24 -12.36
N GLY A 49 10.35 -39.80 -12.81
CA GLY A 49 10.52 -38.40 -13.25
C GLY A 49 11.92 -37.77 -13.14
N GLY A 50 12.88 -38.42 -12.48
CA GLY A 50 14.23 -37.84 -12.28
C GLY A 50 15.07 -37.68 -13.56
N LEU A 51 14.76 -38.43 -14.63
CA LEU A 51 15.40 -38.22 -15.94
C LEU A 51 14.72 -37.14 -16.77
N ILE A 52 13.41 -36.94 -16.62
CA ILE A 52 12.64 -36.07 -17.51
C ILE A 52 13.00 -34.61 -17.25
N TRP A 53 13.09 -34.19 -15.98
CA TRP A 53 13.54 -32.84 -15.64
C TRP A 53 14.98 -32.58 -16.11
N LYS A 54 15.90 -33.53 -15.91
CA LYS A 54 17.31 -33.34 -16.30
C LYS A 54 17.48 -33.25 -17.82
N VAL A 55 16.69 -34.00 -18.59
CA VAL A 55 16.67 -33.90 -20.05
C VAL A 55 16.01 -32.60 -20.50
N THR A 56 14.93 -32.13 -19.85
CA THR A 56 14.33 -30.84 -20.21
C THR A 56 15.27 -29.66 -19.96
N ILE A 57 15.99 -29.62 -18.82
CA ILE A 57 17.04 -28.62 -18.60
C ILE A 57 18.10 -28.69 -19.70
N ALA A 58 18.62 -29.88 -20.01
CA ALA A 58 19.67 -30.03 -21.01
C ALA A 58 19.21 -29.61 -22.41
N VAL A 59 17.97 -29.93 -22.81
CA VAL A 59 17.39 -29.54 -24.10
C VAL A 59 17.19 -28.02 -24.17
N VAL A 60 16.69 -27.38 -23.10
CA VAL A 60 16.55 -25.91 -23.05
C VAL A 60 17.92 -25.22 -23.14
N SER A 61 18.94 -25.73 -22.42
CA SER A 61 20.31 -25.21 -22.52
C SER A 61 20.91 -25.38 -23.91
N ILE A 62 20.66 -26.50 -24.60
CA ILE A 62 21.14 -26.73 -25.97
C ILE A 62 20.43 -25.80 -26.97
N VAL A 63 19.13 -25.52 -26.79
CA VAL A 63 18.41 -24.57 -27.65
C VAL A 63 18.93 -23.14 -27.47
N ILE A 64 19.25 -22.73 -26.24
CA ILE A 64 19.86 -21.42 -25.94
C ILE A 64 21.29 -21.33 -26.52
N LEU A 65 22.08 -22.40 -26.43
CA LEU A 65 23.44 -22.43 -26.99
C LEU A 65 23.42 -22.50 -28.53
N ALA A 66 22.48 -23.24 -29.12
CA ALA A 66 22.29 -23.28 -30.57
C ALA A 66 21.76 -21.95 -31.12
N SER A 67 20.90 -21.24 -30.38
CA SER A 67 20.43 -19.90 -30.76
C SER A 67 21.54 -18.85 -30.64
N MET A 68 22.44 -18.96 -29.64
CA MET A 68 23.66 -18.15 -29.57
C MET A 68 24.65 -18.45 -30.72
N SER A 69 24.62 -19.65 -31.30
CA SER A 69 25.51 -20.06 -32.38
C SER A 69 24.99 -19.73 -33.78
N LEU A 70 23.68 -19.49 -33.96
CA LEU A 70 23.07 -19.13 -35.25
C LEU A 70 22.78 -17.62 -35.42
N GLY A 71 23.07 -16.79 -34.41
CA GLY A 71 22.83 -15.34 -34.44
C GLY A 71 24.05 -14.45 -34.74
N ILE A 72 25.25 -15.00 -34.96
CA ILE A 72 26.50 -14.21 -35.09
C ILE A 72 26.84 -13.90 -36.57
N LEU A 73 25.85 -13.57 -37.39
CA LEU A 73 26.08 -12.93 -38.69
C LEU A 73 24.99 -11.90 -39.04
N GLY A 74 24.41 -11.27 -38.01
CA GLY A 74 23.18 -10.48 -38.10
C GLY A 74 23.31 -8.95 -38.01
N PRO A 75 24.35 -8.35 -37.38
CA PRO A 75 24.47 -6.90 -37.47
C PRO A 75 25.93 -6.46 -37.66
N LEU A 76 26.43 -6.51 -38.90
CA LEU A 76 27.58 -5.70 -39.32
C LEU A 76 27.18 -4.46 -40.12
N LEU A 77 25.89 -4.27 -40.41
CA LEU A 77 25.38 -3.12 -41.17
C LEU A 77 23.98 -2.76 -40.65
N GLY A 78 23.91 -2.07 -39.51
CA GLY A 78 22.63 -1.64 -38.97
C GLY A 78 22.80 -0.96 -37.64
N GLY A 79 23.29 0.27 -37.65
CA GLY A 79 23.25 1.15 -36.49
C GLY A 79 21.80 1.50 -36.15
N SER A 80 21.10 0.60 -35.46
CA SER A 80 19.98 0.98 -34.62
C SER A 80 20.59 1.51 -33.32
N SER A 81 20.70 2.82 -33.22
CA SER A 81 20.80 3.50 -31.92
C SER A 81 19.53 3.12 -31.15
N SER A 82 19.60 2.03 -30.38
CA SER A 82 18.65 1.82 -29.28
C SER A 82 18.70 3.11 -28.47
N PRO A 83 17.56 3.77 -28.23
CA PRO A 83 17.56 4.89 -27.31
C PRO A 83 18.06 4.33 -25.99
N GLU A 84 19.20 4.82 -25.54
CA GLU A 84 19.68 4.60 -24.19
C GLU A 84 18.55 5.03 -23.27
N GLN A 85 17.92 4.08 -22.58
CA GLN A 85 16.89 4.40 -21.60
C GLN A 85 17.60 5.14 -20.48
N GLU A 86 17.56 6.47 -20.51
CA GLU A 86 18.03 7.30 -19.41
C GLU A 86 17.22 6.91 -18.17
N ILE A 87 17.89 6.29 -17.19
CA ILE A 87 17.28 6.03 -15.90
C ILE A 87 17.03 7.41 -15.30
N PRO A 88 15.76 7.77 -15.02
CA PRO A 88 15.45 9.10 -14.51
C PRO A 88 16.17 9.35 -13.19
N GLU A 89 16.74 10.55 -13.05
CA GLU A 89 17.47 10.94 -11.86
C GLU A 89 16.55 10.92 -10.64
N ARG A 90 17.06 10.36 -9.54
CA ARG A 90 16.37 10.29 -8.26
C ARG A 90 17.10 11.12 -7.22
N VAL A 91 16.34 11.92 -6.48
CA VAL A 91 16.86 12.79 -5.42
C VAL A 91 16.50 12.21 -4.06
N THR A 92 17.49 12.05 -3.19
CA THR A 92 17.29 11.60 -1.81
C THR A 92 16.64 12.71 -0.96
N ALA A 93 15.63 12.36 -0.17
CA ALA A 93 15.00 13.27 0.77
C ALA A 93 14.57 12.55 2.06
N GLU A 94 14.54 13.28 3.18
CA GLU A 94 13.98 12.81 4.45
C GLU A 94 12.51 13.20 4.53
N VAL A 95 11.63 12.27 4.91
CA VAL A 95 10.21 12.54 5.14
C VAL A 95 10.02 13.08 6.55
N LEU A 96 9.59 14.35 6.64
CA LEU A 96 9.42 15.07 7.89
C LEU A 96 8.05 14.82 8.53
N ARG A 97 7.00 14.77 7.70
CA ARG A 97 5.62 14.51 8.13
C ARG A 97 4.74 14.11 6.95
N VAL A 98 3.61 13.48 7.25
CA VAL A 98 2.58 13.10 6.29
C VAL A 98 1.36 14.01 6.45
N ILE A 99 0.88 14.58 5.35
CA ILE A 99 -0.31 15.44 5.34
C ILE A 99 -1.57 14.58 5.15
N ASP A 100 -1.58 13.72 4.14
CA ASP A 100 -2.64 12.78 3.80
C ASP A 100 -2.04 11.53 3.13
N GLY A 101 -2.87 10.57 2.73
CA GLY A 101 -2.41 9.30 2.15
C GLY A 101 -1.49 9.46 0.93
N ARG A 102 -1.62 10.54 0.15
CA ARG A 102 -0.85 10.77 -1.08
C ARG A 102 0.02 12.03 -1.04
N THR A 103 0.16 12.68 0.12
CA THR A 103 0.87 13.95 0.26
C THR A 103 1.77 13.94 1.49
N ILE A 104 3.06 14.18 1.27
CA ILE A 104 4.11 14.19 2.31
C ILE A 104 4.88 15.50 2.29
N VAL A 105 5.53 15.83 3.41
CA VAL A 105 6.51 16.92 3.47
C VAL A 105 7.90 16.33 3.67
N VAL A 106 8.84 16.78 2.86
CA VAL A 106 10.20 16.26 2.80
C VAL A 106 11.23 17.38 2.93
N ASN A 107 12.46 17.00 3.24
CA ASN A 107 13.63 17.86 3.15
C ASN A 107 14.74 17.16 2.36
N ALA A 108 15.16 17.79 1.26
CA ALA A 108 16.27 17.33 0.40
C ALA A 108 17.52 18.21 0.55
N GLY A 109 17.68 18.91 1.68
CA GLY A 109 18.80 19.82 1.96
C GLY A 109 18.56 21.30 1.62
N TYR A 110 17.42 21.63 1.00
CA TYR A 110 17.07 23.00 0.58
C TYR A 110 15.80 23.54 1.27
N GLY A 111 15.47 22.98 2.42
CA GLY A 111 14.29 23.31 3.22
C GLY A 111 13.08 22.40 2.93
N GLU A 112 11.99 22.64 3.65
CA GLU A 112 10.78 21.83 3.52
C GLU A 112 10.13 22.02 2.14
N ARG A 113 9.68 20.91 1.55
CA ARG A 113 8.88 20.87 0.33
C ARG A 113 7.74 19.88 0.49
N THR A 114 6.57 20.26 -0.01
CA THR A 114 5.42 19.36 -0.08
C THR A 114 5.50 18.55 -1.37
N VAL A 115 5.35 17.23 -1.25
CA VAL A 115 5.36 16.28 -2.36
C VAL A 115 4.00 15.61 -2.47
N ARG A 116 3.44 15.60 -3.68
CA ARG A 116 2.24 14.88 -4.08
C ARG A 116 2.65 13.64 -4.87
N LEU A 117 2.14 12.48 -4.47
CA LEU A 117 2.37 11.23 -5.18
C LEU A 117 1.62 11.25 -6.52
N ILE A 118 2.36 11.10 -7.63
CA ILE A 118 1.80 11.00 -8.98
C ILE A 118 1.01 9.70 -9.12
N GLY A 119 -0.13 9.75 -9.82
CA GLY A 119 -0.86 8.55 -10.22
C GLY A 119 -1.78 7.97 -9.16
N VAL A 120 -1.80 8.53 -7.95
CA VAL A 120 -2.59 8.05 -6.81
C VAL A 120 -3.82 8.94 -6.63
N GLY A 121 -5.02 8.37 -6.76
CA GLY A 121 -6.29 9.09 -6.59
C GLY A 121 -6.51 9.62 -5.16
N ALA A 122 -7.30 10.69 -5.04
CA ALA A 122 -7.70 11.22 -3.73
C ALA A 122 -9.04 10.63 -3.27
N HIS A 123 -9.11 10.36 -1.97
CA HIS A 123 -10.37 10.16 -1.27
C HIS A 123 -10.99 11.49 -0.85
N ALA A 124 -12.32 11.51 -0.79
CA ALA A 124 -13.05 12.66 -0.26
C ALA A 124 -12.86 12.75 1.27
N PHE A 125 -12.95 13.97 1.81
CA PHE A 125 -12.93 14.14 3.26
C PHE A 125 -14.15 13.45 3.89
N GLY A 126 -13.91 12.63 4.92
CA GLY A 126 -14.94 11.81 5.57
C GLY A 126 -15.07 10.40 5.00
N ASP A 127 -14.38 10.08 3.91
CA ASP A 127 -14.20 8.71 3.45
C ASP A 127 -13.30 7.93 4.44
N PRO A 128 -13.68 6.72 4.89
CA PRO A 128 -12.83 5.90 5.76
C PRO A 128 -11.42 5.64 5.22
N PHE A 129 -11.28 5.53 3.89
CA PHE A 129 -9.98 5.32 3.24
C PHE A 129 -9.12 6.58 3.20
N TYR A 130 -9.69 7.77 3.44
CA TYR A 130 -8.90 9.00 3.60
C TYR A 130 -7.99 8.92 4.83
N SER A 131 -8.56 8.65 6.00
CA SER A 131 -7.80 8.55 7.25
C SER A 131 -6.93 7.30 7.29
N PHE A 132 -7.46 6.17 6.83
CA PHE A 132 -6.69 4.92 6.78
C PHE A 132 -5.47 5.04 5.87
N GLY A 133 -5.62 5.64 4.68
CA GLY A 133 -4.50 5.91 3.78
C GLY A 133 -3.44 6.81 4.43
N GLN A 134 -3.84 7.82 5.20
CA GLN A 134 -2.90 8.68 5.92
C GLN A 134 -2.10 7.90 6.99
N GLU A 135 -2.76 7.05 7.77
CA GLU A 135 -2.10 6.20 8.78
C GLU A 135 -1.10 5.23 8.16
N VAL A 136 -1.47 4.60 7.03
CA VAL A 136 -0.58 3.71 6.29
C VAL A 136 0.64 4.46 5.79
N THR A 137 0.45 5.63 5.16
CA THR A 137 1.58 6.46 4.67
C THR A 137 2.46 6.95 5.81
N GLN A 138 1.89 7.27 6.98
CA GLN A 138 2.68 7.58 8.19
C GLN A 138 3.53 6.41 8.63
N SER A 139 2.95 5.22 8.74
CA SER A 139 3.67 4.00 9.11
C SER A 139 4.80 3.67 8.13
N TRP A 140 4.52 3.83 6.83
CA TRP A 140 5.49 3.52 5.78
C TRP A 140 6.60 4.54 5.65
N LEU A 141 6.35 5.83 5.83
CA LEU A 141 7.28 6.87 5.40
C LEU A 141 7.78 7.81 6.50
N ASN A 142 7.06 7.99 7.61
CA ASN A 142 7.40 9.04 8.56
C ASN A 142 8.81 8.84 9.15
N GLY A 143 9.67 9.87 9.03
CA GLY A 143 11.05 9.84 9.48
C GLY A 143 11.99 8.96 8.63
N LYS A 144 11.53 8.45 7.48
CA LYS A 144 12.36 7.63 6.59
C LYS A 144 13.02 8.46 5.49
N GLN A 145 14.11 7.92 4.96
CA GLN A 145 14.73 8.44 3.75
C GLN A 145 14.08 7.78 2.52
N VAL A 146 13.72 8.61 1.55
CA VAL A 146 13.08 8.19 0.29
C VAL A 146 13.85 8.75 -0.90
N LEU A 147 13.65 8.13 -2.06
CA LEU A 147 14.09 8.65 -3.34
C LEU A 147 12.89 9.26 -4.07
N LEU A 148 13.09 10.46 -4.60
CA LEU A 148 12.09 11.23 -5.31
C LEU A 148 12.45 11.27 -6.79
N GLU A 149 11.55 10.77 -7.64
CA GLU A 149 11.69 10.80 -9.09
C GLU A 149 10.65 11.75 -9.69
N ALA A 150 11.10 12.73 -10.47
CA ALA A 150 10.23 13.65 -11.19
C ALA A 150 9.81 13.08 -12.54
N ASP A 151 8.71 13.62 -13.09
CA ASP A 151 8.30 13.38 -14.47
C ASP A 151 8.22 14.71 -15.26
N ALA A 152 7.54 14.72 -16.41
CA ALA A 152 7.51 15.84 -17.34
C ALA A 152 7.12 17.19 -16.70
N GLN A 153 6.21 17.19 -15.73
CA GLN A 153 5.81 18.35 -14.95
C GLN A 153 6.29 18.20 -13.50
N ASP A 154 7.11 19.16 -13.07
CA ASP A 154 7.78 19.12 -11.78
C ASP A 154 6.87 19.41 -10.57
N ALA A 155 5.90 20.32 -10.73
CA ALA A 155 5.02 20.76 -9.67
C ALA A 155 3.61 21.06 -10.17
N ASP A 156 2.62 20.92 -9.30
CA ASP A 156 1.23 21.29 -9.58
C ASP A 156 0.99 22.80 -9.39
N ASP A 157 -0.23 23.25 -9.72
CA ASP A 157 -0.65 24.65 -9.63
C ASP A 157 -0.61 25.21 -8.20
N GLN A 158 -0.56 24.34 -7.19
CA GLN A 158 -0.45 24.72 -5.77
C GLN A 158 1.02 24.78 -5.31
N GLY A 159 1.97 24.53 -6.22
CA GLY A 159 3.40 24.55 -5.94
C GLY A 159 3.91 23.31 -5.20
N ARG A 160 3.12 22.22 -5.13
CA ARG A 160 3.61 20.94 -4.59
C ARG A 160 4.39 20.21 -5.66
N LEU A 161 5.52 19.62 -5.27
CA LEU A 161 6.31 18.78 -6.15
C LEU A 161 5.53 17.50 -6.49
N MET A 162 5.47 17.14 -7.76
CA MET A 162 4.85 15.89 -8.21
C MET A 162 5.94 14.83 -8.36
N ARG A 163 5.86 13.75 -7.59
CA ARG A 163 6.91 12.71 -7.57
C ARG A 163 6.35 11.30 -7.58
N TYR A 164 7.11 10.41 -8.18
CA TYR A 164 7.13 9.00 -7.79
C TYR A 164 8.08 8.85 -6.61
N VAL A 165 7.58 8.27 -5.52
CA VAL A 165 8.31 8.15 -4.26
C VAL A 165 8.73 6.70 -4.09
N PHE A 166 10.01 6.48 -3.80
CA PHE A 166 10.56 5.15 -3.56
C PHE A 166 11.12 5.06 -2.15
N LEU A 167 10.76 3.99 -1.45
CA LEU A 167 11.44 3.57 -0.23
C LEU A 167 12.31 2.37 -0.60
N GLU A 168 13.62 2.55 -0.57
CA GLU A 168 14.56 1.58 -1.13
C GLU A 168 14.23 1.26 -2.61
N GLU A 169 13.87 0.02 -2.93
CA GLU A 169 13.49 -0.41 -4.28
C GLU A 169 11.97 -0.37 -4.53
N VAL A 170 11.17 -0.08 -3.49
CA VAL A 170 9.71 -0.15 -3.55
C VAL A 170 9.14 1.20 -3.96
N MET A 171 8.42 1.24 -5.09
CA MET A 171 7.64 2.41 -5.50
C MET A 171 6.37 2.52 -4.64
N ILE A 172 6.31 3.52 -3.79
CA ILE A 172 5.22 3.73 -2.83
C ILE A 172 3.90 4.03 -3.56
N ASN A 173 3.94 4.78 -4.66
CA ASN A 173 2.75 5.07 -5.48
C ASN A 173 2.06 3.77 -5.93
N ALA A 174 2.84 2.82 -6.44
CA ALA A 174 2.36 1.50 -6.86
C ALA A 174 1.89 0.64 -5.69
N ALA A 175 2.65 0.62 -4.58
CA ALA A 175 2.28 -0.11 -3.39
C ALA A 175 0.95 0.40 -2.81
N PHE A 176 0.71 1.71 -2.84
CA PHE A 176 -0.52 2.32 -2.36
C PHE A 176 -1.75 1.83 -3.16
N ILE A 177 -1.62 1.80 -4.48
CA ILE A 177 -2.67 1.31 -5.39
C ILE A 177 -2.86 -0.21 -5.25
N LEU A 178 -1.76 -0.99 -5.20
CA LEU A 178 -1.79 -2.44 -5.08
C LEU A 178 -2.49 -2.93 -3.81
N ASN A 179 -2.37 -2.17 -2.71
CA ASN A 179 -3.05 -2.46 -1.44
C ASN A 179 -4.51 -1.95 -1.42
N GLY A 180 -5.03 -1.44 -2.54
CA GLY A 180 -6.40 -0.92 -2.65
C GLY A 180 -6.63 0.33 -1.81
N LEU A 181 -5.60 1.12 -1.52
CA LEU A 181 -5.73 2.33 -0.70
C LEU A 181 -6.18 3.54 -1.52
N ALA A 182 -6.10 3.47 -2.84
CA ALA A 182 -6.64 4.45 -3.78
C ALA A 182 -6.80 3.83 -5.17
N GLU A 183 -7.61 4.48 -5.99
CA GLU A 183 -7.66 4.25 -7.44
C GLU A 183 -6.41 4.83 -8.13
N GLN A 184 -6.11 4.33 -9.33
CA GLN A 184 -5.15 4.98 -10.21
C GLN A 184 -5.77 6.25 -10.82
N GLU A 185 -5.04 7.36 -10.78
CA GLU A 185 -5.47 8.62 -11.38
C GLU A 185 -4.44 9.09 -12.41
N THR A 186 -4.79 9.04 -13.70
CA THR A 186 -3.93 9.54 -14.79
C THR A 186 -3.79 11.06 -14.72
N GLN A 187 -2.55 11.56 -14.57
CA GLN A 187 -2.25 12.98 -14.36
C GLN A 187 -1.30 13.52 -15.43
N GLN A 188 -1.83 13.95 -16.59
CA GLN A 188 -1.00 14.48 -17.67
C GLN A 188 -0.27 15.78 -17.27
N PRO A 189 0.99 15.99 -17.72
CA PRO A 189 1.79 15.13 -18.60
C PRO A 189 2.60 14.04 -17.86
N ASN A 190 2.37 13.84 -16.56
CA ASN A 190 3.09 12.90 -15.71
C ASN A 190 2.54 11.48 -15.80
N VAL A 191 2.87 10.79 -16.89
CA VAL A 191 2.27 9.48 -17.25
C VAL A 191 3.32 8.37 -17.39
N ARG A 192 4.57 8.57 -16.96
CA ARG A 192 5.67 7.61 -17.16
C ARG A 192 5.35 6.20 -16.68
N TYR A 193 4.67 6.07 -15.54
CA TYR A 193 4.32 4.77 -14.95
C TYR A 193 2.83 4.43 -15.01
N ASP A 194 2.00 5.14 -15.77
CA ASP A 194 0.54 4.92 -15.75
C ASP A 194 0.17 3.48 -16.09
N ALA A 195 0.77 2.89 -17.12
CA ALA A 195 0.54 1.48 -17.47
C ALA A 195 0.93 0.50 -16.35
N TYR A 196 1.96 0.84 -15.56
CA TYR A 196 2.37 0.03 -14.42
C TYR A 196 1.38 0.18 -13.25
N LEU A 197 0.94 1.41 -12.96
CA LEU A 197 -0.04 1.68 -11.91
C LEU A 197 -1.42 1.07 -12.24
N ASP A 198 -1.84 1.09 -13.51
CA ASP A 198 -3.07 0.42 -14.00
C ASP A 198 -3.01 -1.09 -13.78
N ALA A 199 -1.85 -1.71 -14.01
CA ALA A 199 -1.65 -3.13 -13.70
C ALA A 199 -1.74 -3.42 -12.19
N MET A 200 -1.21 -2.54 -11.33
CA MET A 200 -1.34 -2.67 -9.87
C MET A 200 -2.78 -2.53 -9.41
N GLU A 201 -3.54 -1.61 -10.00
CA GLU A 201 -4.96 -1.45 -9.70
C GLU A 201 -5.78 -2.68 -10.13
N SER A 202 -5.50 -3.21 -11.31
CA SER A 202 -6.12 -4.45 -11.80
C SER A 202 -5.89 -5.61 -10.83
N GLN A 203 -4.65 -5.77 -10.34
CA GLN A 203 -4.33 -6.79 -9.34
C GLN A 203 -5.03 -6.56 -7.99
N ALA A 204 -5.16 -5.31 -7.55
CA ALA A 204 -5.88 -4.97 -6.32
C ALA A 204 -7.37 -5.31 -6.43
N ARG A 205 -7.99 -5.03 -7.59
CA ARG A 205 -9.38 -5.39 -7.90
C ARG A 205 -9.60 -6.90 -7.91
N GLU A 206 -8.72 -7.64 -8.57
CA GLU A 206 -8.77 -9.12 -8.60
C GLU A 206 -8.62 -9.74 -7.21
N SER A 207 -7.82 -9.11 -6.35
CA SER A 207 -7.59 -9.57 -4.98
C SER A 207 -8.69 -9.12 -4.00
N GLY A 208 -9.58 -8.21 -4.41
CA GLY A 208 -10.67 -7.69 -3.58
C GLY A 208 -10.18 -7.00 -2.31
N VAL A 209 -9.09 -6.24 -2.38
CA VAL A 209 -8.48 -5.56 -1.22
C VAL A 209 -8.84 -4.08 -1.15
N GLY A 210 -8.85 -3.53 0.07
CA GLY A 210 -9.07 -2.11 0.31
C GLY A 210 -10.42 -1.65 -0.24
N ILE A 211 -10.41 -0.60 -1.07
CA ILE A 211 -11.63 -0.04 -1.69
C ILE A 211 -12.37 -1.04 -2.59
N TRP A 212 -11.72 -2.14 -2.99
CA TRP A 212 -12.29 -3.19 -3.83
C TRP A 212 -12.88 -4.34 -3.02
N ASP A 213 -12.81 -4.30 -1.69
CA ASP A 213 -13.39 -5.33 -0.83
C ASP A 213 -14.92 -5.16 -0.76
N SER A 214 -15.63 -6.10 -1.37
CA SER A 214 -17.10 -6.14 -1.41
C SER A 214 -17.78 -6.21 -0.04
N SER A 215 -17.06 -6.60 1.02
CA SER A 215 -17.62 -6.67 2.38
C SER A 215 -17.89 -5.29 2.97
N PHE A 216 -17.16 -4.24 2.57
CA PHE A 216 -17.34 -2.87 3.05
C PHE A 216 -18.73 -2.29 2.70
N GLY A 217 -19.27 -2.58 1.52
CA GLY A 217 -20.62 -2.11 1.12
C GLY A 217 -21.76 -2.87 1.80
N SER A 218 -21.53 -4.13 2.18
CA SER A 218 -22.57 -5.00 2.76
C SER A 218 -22.92 -4.68 4.22
N GLN A 219 -21.99 -4.06 4.97
CA GLN A 219 -22.24 -3.70 6.37
C GLN A 219 -23.06 -2.42 6.52
N THR A 220 -22.92 -1.45 5.61
CA THR A 220 -23.70 -0.21 5.65
C THR A 220 -25.19 -0.48 5.41
N GLU A 221 -25.54 -1.36 4.48
CA GLU A 221 -26.95 -1.73 4.23
C GLU A 221 -27.56 -2.55 5.39
N ALA A 222 -26.77 -3.40 6.05
CA ALA A 222 -27.22 -4.20 7.18
C ALA A 222 -27.45 -3.36 8.45
N ASP A 223 -26.64 -2.32 8.67
CA ASP A 223 -26.78 -1.42 9.83
C ASP A 223 -27.96 -0.44 9.62
N ASP A 224 -28.12 0.10 8.41
CA ASP A 224 -29.26 0.97 8.07
C ASP A 224 -30.61 0.26 8.14
N SER A 225 -30.68 -0.99 7.68
CA SER A 225 -31.90 -1.79 7.75
C SER A 225 -32.24 -2.25 9.18
N GLN A 226 -31.25 -2.37 10.06
CA GLN A 226 -31.48 -2.58 11.51
C GLN A 226 -31.84 -1.29 12.25
N ALA A 227 -31.36 -0.13 11.83
CA ALA A 227 -31.69 1.16 12.41
C ALA A 227 -33.15 1.57 12.11
N LEU A 228 -33.64 1.33 10.89
CA LEU A 228 -35.03 1.62 10.50
C LEU A 228 -36.07 0.77 11.24
N ASN A 229 -35.70 -0.44 11.67
CA ASN A 229 -36.57 -1.32 12.46
C ASN A 229 -36.62 -0.99 13.97
N ARG A 230 -35.84 -0.01 14.44
CA ARG A 230 -35.81 0.43 15.84
C ARG A 230 -36.51 1.75 16.10
N LEU A 231 -37.22 2.32 15.11
CA LEU A 231 -38.05 3.50 15.35
C LEU A 231 -39.30 3.08 16.15
N PRO A 232 -39.50 3.57 17.39
CA PRO A 232 -40.72 3.28 18.13
C PRO A 232 -41.92 3.86 17.39
N THR A 233 -42.93 3.03 17.15
CA THR A 233 -44.22 3.46 16.63
C THR A 233 -44.82 4.45 17.63
N VAL A 234 -44.82 5.74 17.30
CA VAL A 234 -45.49 6.76 18.10
C VAL A 234 -47.00 6.54 17.94
N GLU A 235 -47.63 5.86 18.89
CA GLU A 235 -49.08 5.83 18.99
C GLU A 235 -49.60 7.24 19.27
N GLY A 236 -50.33 7.80 18.31
CA GLY A 236 -50.99 9.10 18.45
C GLY A 236 -52.14 9.04 19.47
N PRO A 237 -52.44 10.15 20.16
CA PRO A 237 -53.44 10.16 21.23
C PRO A 237 -54.85 9.91 20.67
N SER A 238 -55.54 8.94 21.28
CA SER A 238 -56.95 8.64 21.09
C SER A 238 -57.80 9.85 21.47
N ALA A 239 -58.55 10.39 20.50
CA ALA A 239 -59.54 11.43 20.75
C ALA A 239 -60.79 10.83 21.41
N SER A 240 -61.19 11.42 22.54
CA SER A 240 -62.50 11.24 23.19
C SER A 240 -63.19 12.59 23.30
#